data_AF-A0A9D7K091-F1
#
_entry.id   AF-A0A9D7K091-F1
#
_cell.length_a   1.000
_cell.length_b   1.000
_cell.length_c   1.000
_cell.angle_alpha   90.00
_cell.angle_beta   90.00
_cell.angle_gamma   90.00
#
_symmetry.space_group_name_H-M   'P 1'
#
loop_
_entity.id
_entity.type
_entity.pdbx_description
1 polymer ?
#
loop_
_entity_poly.entity_id
_entity_poly.type
_entity_poly.pdbx_seq_one_letter_code
_entity_poly.pdbx_strand_id
1 'polypeptide(L)'
;MESSIGKPGKKTLLNWAAHFVSLIVHPLWWPTYGLYILLTLNPYLFGVGSASGQSILMLQVFMLTFTLPLVSILMLKKLSLISSYDLNDRLDRTGPYIVTLIFYLWLYINIRHDPKVPLVYNIFVFGALITLVLVFMINLFIKLSAHTAVMGGLVAMTWITFNVFSHEQFSLNIPGQGLTILSWRSVLITSLLIGGLVGTCRLYLKAHTPKEVYLGYLVGFVAQYLAFKILF
;
A
#
# COMPACT_ATOMS: atom_id res chain seq x y z
N MET A 1 38.22 29.08 6.85
CA MET A 1 36.79 29.45 6.79
C MET A 1 35.98 28.18 7.01
N GLU A 2 35.89 27.78 8.28
CA GLU A 2 35.03 26.69 8.72
C GLU A 2 33.63 27.21 9.07
N SER A 3 32.70 26.26 9.11
CA SER A 3 31.36 26.31 9.70
C SER A 3 30.19 26.65 8.74
N SER A 4 29.60 25.59 8.19
CA SER A 4 28.19 25.30 8.47
C SER A 4 27.88 23.83 8.19
N ILE A 5 28.48 22.96 9.01
CA ILE A 5 27.96 21.62 9.23
C ILE A 5 26.54 21.81 9.77
N GLY A 6 25.56 21.47 8.92
CA GLY A 6 24.13 21.61 9.22
C GLY A 6 23.81 20.93 10.55
N LYS A 7 23.40 21.74 11.52
CA LYS A 7 22.94 21.30 12.83
C LYS A 7 21.88 20.20 12.67
N PRO A 8 21.89 19.14 13.50
CA PRO A 8 20.81 18.15 13.51
C PRO A 8 19.50 18.90 13.76
N GLY A 9 18.62 18.90 12.75
CA GLY A 9 17.39 19.68 12.77
C GLY A 9 16.58 19.37 14.03
N LYS A 10 16.11 20.43 14.70
CA LYS A 10 15.13 20.32 15.80
C LYS A 10 14.08 19.29 15.42
N LYS A 11 13.85 18.28 16.27
CA LYS A 11 12.74 17.34 16.12
C LYS A 11 11.43 18.12 16.35
N THR A 12 10.95 18.79 15.33
CA THR A 12 9.67 19.50 15.35
C THR A 12 8.53 18.48 15.40
N LEU A 13 7.41 18.80 16.07
CA LEU A 13 6.17 18.00 16.05
C LEU A 13 5.80 17.50 14.64
N LEU A 14 6.05 18.33 13.62
CA LEU A 14 5.84 18.01 12.21
C LEU A 14 6.68 16.83 11.70
N ASN A 15 7.95 16.71 12.14
CA ASN A 15 8.80 15.58 11.75
C ASN A 15 8.27 14.29 12.35
N TRP A 16 7.86 14.32 13.62
CA TRP A 16 7.28 13.16 14.29
C TRP A 16 5.98 12.72 13.61
N ALA A 17 5.09 13.67 13.31
CA ALA A 17 3.86 13.40 12.57
C ALA A 17 4.13 12.79 11.19
N ALA A 18 5.11 13.30 10.45
CA ALA A 18 5.47 12.77 9.13
C ALA A 18 6.01 11.33 9.22
N HIS A 19 6.83 11.00 10.22
CA HIS A 19 7.29 9.62 10.45
C HIS A 19 6.16 8.69 10.90
N PHE A 20 5.22 9.19 11.71
CA PHE A 20 4.07 8.41 12.16
C PHE A 20 3.12 8.06 11.01
N VAL A 21 2.75 9.05 10.19
CA VAL A 21 1.99 8.83 8.94
C VAL A 21 2.73 7.84 8.05
N SER A 22 4.06 7.97 7.98
CA SER A 22 4.89 7.10 7.17
C SER A 22 4.88 5.63 7.59
N LEU A 23 4.67 5.38 8.88
CA LEU A 23 4.64 4.04 9.48
C LEU A 23 3.26 3.40 9.33
N ILE A 24 2.18 4.16 9.56
CA ILE A 24 0.81 3.66 9.33
C ILE A 24 0.59 3.38 7.84
N VAL A 25 1.06 4.27 6.98
CA VAL A 25 0.88 4.16 5.52
C VAL A 25 1.99 3.31 4.89
N HIS A 26 2.60 2.40 5.65
CA HIS A 26 3.66 1.56 5.10
C HIS A 26 3.11 0.66 3.97
N PRO A 27 3.78 0.56 2.81
CA PRO A 27 3.32 -0.18 1.63
C PRO A 27 2.85 -1.61 1.93
N LEU A 28 3.53 -2.27 2.87
CA LEU A 28 3.24 -3.64 3.31
C LEU A 28 1.84 -3.81 3.93
N TRP A 29 1.27 -2.77 4.54
CA TRP A 29 -0.06 -2.84 5.16
C TRP A 29 -1.21 -2.80 4.14
N TRP A 30 -0.96 -2.31 2.92
CA TRP A 30 -2.05 -1.92 2.03
C TRP A 30 -2.95 -3.07 1.58
N PRO A 31 -2.44 -4.27 1.23
CA PRO A 31 -3.30 -5.41 0.96
C PRO A 31 -4.19 -5.78 2.15
N THR A 32 -3.63 -5.77 3.37
CA THR A 32 -4.38 -6.06 4.60
C THR A 32 -5.47 -5.02 4.86
N TYR A 33 -5.17 -3.74 4.67
CA TYR A 33 -6.17 -2.68 4.79
C TYR A 33 -7.25 -2.78 3.71
N GLY A 34 -6.88 -3.09 2.47
CA GLY A 34 -7.84 -3.35 1.39
C GLY A 34 -8.80 -4.48 1.73
N LEU A 35 -8.28 -5.59 2.27
CA LEU A 35 -9.11 -6.70 2.73
C LEU A 35 -10.04 -6.29 3.89
N TYR A 36 -9.50 -5.62 4.91
CA TYR A 36 -10.26 -5.18 6.07
C TYR A 36 -11.41 -4.25 5.67
N ILE A 37 -11.14 -3.30 4.78
CA ILE A 37 -12.15 -2.39 4.24
C ILE A 37 -13.22 -3.18 3.50
N LEU A 38 -12.86 -4.08 2.59
CA LEU A 38 -13.84 -4.87 1.84
C LEU A 38 -14.71 -5.77 2.74
N LEU A 39 -14.12 -6.42 3.74
CA LEU A 39 -14.86 -7.23 4.71
C LEU A 39 -15.82 -6.40 5.57
N THR A 40 -15.45 -5.15 5.89
CA THR A 40 -16.32 -4.23 6.65
C THR A 40 -17.45 -3.67 5.80
N LEU A 41 -17.17 -3.39 4.53
CA LEU A 41 -18.14 -2.83 3.58
C LEU A 41 -19.16 -3.85 3.12
N ASN A 42 -18.71 -5.04 2.73
CA ASN A 42 -19.59 -6.07 2.23
C ASN A 42 -19.00 -7.47 2.50
N PRO A 43 -19.20 -8.00 3.72
CA PRO A 43 -18.70 -9.32 4.08
C PRO A 43 -19.32 -10.44 3.24
N TYR A 44 -20.51 -10.22 2.65
CA TYR A 44 -21.20 -11.20 1.82
C TYR A 44 -20.53 -11.42 0.45
N LEU A 45 -19.65 -10.52 0.02
CA LEU A 45 -18.82 -10.75 -1.18
C LEU A 45 -17.81 -11.88 -0.97
N PHE A 46 -17.51 -12.22 0.28
CA PHE A 46 -16.58 -13.30 0.61
C PHE A 46 -17.37 -14.57 0.93
N GLY A 47 -16.91 -15.71 0.40
CA GLY A 47 -17.46 -17.03 0.73
C GLY A 47 -17.13 -17.52 2.15
N VAL A 48 -16.52 -16.67 2.99
CA VAL A 48 -16.30 -16.90 4.43
C VAL A 48 -17.43 -16.24 5.22
N GLY A 49 -18.51 -16.98 5.42
CA GLY A 49 -19.70 -16.52 6.15
C GLY A 49 -19.55 -16.49 7.68
N SER A 50 -18.47 -17.05 8.24
CA SER A 50 -18.21 -17.05 9.69
C SER A 50 -17.17 -16.00 10.09
N ALA A 51 -17.36 -15.36 11.24
CA ALA A 51 -16.40 -14.39 11.79
C ALA A 51 -14.99 -15.00 11.99
N SER A 52 -14.94 -16.30 12.33
CA SER A 52 -13.69 -17.06 12.42
C SER A 52 -13.00 -17.19 11.06
N GLY A 53 -13.74 -17.51 9.99
CA GLY A 53 -13.18 -17.62 8.64
C GLY A 53 -12.62 -16.30 8.12
N GLN A 54 -13.32 -15.18 8.35
CA GLN A 54 -12.85 -13.85 7.98
C GLN A 54 -11.57 -13.47 8.73
N SER A 55 -11.49 -13.82 10.03
CA SER A 55 -10.30 -13.58 10.85
C SER A 55 -9.10 -14.40 10.38
N ILE A 56 -9.31 -15.65 9.97
CA ILE A 56 -8.26 -16.52 9.42
C ILE A 56 -7.73 -15.96 8.10
N LEU A 57 -8.62 -15.55 7.19
CA LEU A 57 -8.23 -14.92 5.92
C LEU A 57 -7.42 -13.65 6.15
N MET A 58 -7.87 -12.79 7.06
CA MET A 58 -7.18 -11.56 7.43
C MET A 58 -5.80 -11.83 8.05
N LEU A 59 -5.70 -12.84 8.92
CA LEU A 59 -4.43 -13.28 9.49
C LEU A 59 -3.47 -13.80 8.41
N GLN A 60 -3.97 -14.61 7.48
CA GLN A 60 -3.16 -15.16 6.38
C GLN A 60 -2.60 -14.04 5.49
N VAL A 61 -3.44 -13.08 5.09
CA VAL A 61 -3.01 -11.92 4.32
C VAL A 61 -1.99 -11.11 5.11
N PHE A 62 -2.29 -10.78 6.37
CA PHE A 62 -1.39 -10.01 7.22
C PHE A 62 -0.01 -10.66 7.38
N MET A 63 0.04 -11.98 7.55
CA MET A 63 1.29 -12.72 7.65
C MET A 63 2.12 -12.61 6.37
N LEU A 64 1.48 -12.77 5.20
CA LEU A 64 2.18 -12.74 3.90
C LEU A 64 2.57 -11.33 3.47
N THR A 65 1.78 -10.32 3.79
CA THR A 65 2.02 -8.97 3.26
C THR A 65 2.80 -8.07 4.20
N PHE A 66 2.81 -8.35 5.51
CA PHE A 66 3.51 -7.56 6.50
C PHE A 66 4.54 -8.38 7.28
N THR A 67 4.10 -9.39 8.03
CA THR A 67 4.96 -10.07 9.02
C THR A 67 6.15 -10.78 8.38
N LEU A 68 5.92 -11.62 7.37
CA LEU A 68 6.98 -12.41 6.72
C LEU A 68 7.96 -11.54 5.93
N PRO A 69 7.52 -10.55 5.12
CA PRO A 69 8.43 -9.58 4.52
C PRO A 69 9.25 -8.82 5.57
N LEU A 70 8.62 -8.36 6.66
CA LEU A 70 9.32 -7.62 7.71
C LEU A 70 10.40 -8.49 8.39
N VAL A 71 10.06 -9.70 8.81
CA VAL A 71 11.01 -10.64 9.41
C VAL A 71 12.17 -10.90 8.46
N SER A 72 11.89 -11.05 7.17
CA SER A 72 12.92 -11.27 6.16
C SER A 72 13.84 -10.06 5.99
N ILE A 73 13.31 -8.83 6.02
CA ILE A 73 14.11 -7.59 6.00
C ILE A 73 15.02 -7.51 7.24
N LEU A 74 14.50 -7.87 8.42
CA LEU A 74 15.31 -7.93 9.65
C LEU A 74 16.44 -8.97 9.54
N MET A 75 16.16 -10.12 8.92
CA MET A 75 17.17 -11.16 8.67
C MET A 75 18.24 -10.68 7.69
N LEU A 76 17.87 -10.04 6.58
CA LEU A 76 18.82 -9.44 5.63
C LEU A 76 19.76 -8.46 6.34
N LYS A 77 19.22 -7.67 7.28
CA LYS A 77 20.05 -6.76 8.09
C LYS A 77 21.01 -7.50 9.01
N LYS A 78 20.54 -8.53 9.71
CA LYS A 78 21.35 -9.33 10.63
C LYS A 78 22.49 -10.08 9.92
N LEU A 79 22.29 -10.44 8.65
CA LEU A 79 23.28 -11.06 7.79
C LEU A 79 24.20 -10.04 7.09
N SER A 80 24.08 -8.75 7.41
CA SER A 80 24.85 -7.65 6.80
C SER A 80 24.67 -7.53 5.27
N LEU A 81 23.54 -8.02 4.74
CA LEU A 81 23.20 -7.91 3.32
C LEU A 81 22.60 -6.53 2.95
N ILE A 82 22.19 -5.74 3.96
CA ILE A 82 21.73 -4.35 3.79
C ILE A 82 22.41 -3.40 4.79
N SER A 83 22.76 -2.20 4.33
CA SER A 83 23.57 -1.24 5.11
C SER A 83 22.79 -0.57 6.25
N SER A 84 21.48 -0.37 6.11
CA SER A 84 20.66 0.35 7.10
C SER A 84 19.19 -0.09 7.07
N TYR A 85 18.47 0.12 8.19
CA TYR A 85 17.02 -0.09 8.25
C TYR A 85 16.22 0.99 7.49
N ASP A 86 16.81 2.18 7.33
CA ASP A 86 16.17 3.29 6.60
C ASP A 86 16.21 3.09 5.07
N LEU A 87 16.93 2.06 4.59
CA LEU A 87 17.04 1.68 3.17
C LEU A 87 17.31 2.91 2.28
N ASN A 88 18.31 3.70 2.68
CA ASN A 88 18.63 4.96 1.99
C ASN A 88 19.21 4.73 0.60
N ASP A 89 19.96 3.64 0.42
CA ASP A 89 20.52 3.25 -0.86
C ASP A 89 19.57 2.37 -1.66
N ARG A 90 19.62 2.54 -3.00
CA ARG A 90 18.79 1.77 -3.93
C ARG A 90 19.13 0.28 -3.89
N LEU A 91 20.41 -0.06 -3.73
CA LEU A 91 20.89 -1.44 -3.66
C LEU A 91 20.31 -2.16 -2.45
N ASP A 92 20.26 -1.49 -1.29
CA ASP A 92 19.66 -2.03 -0.06
C ASP A 92 18.17 -2.35 -0.21
N ARG A 93 17.45 -1.69 -1.12
CA ARG A 93 16.01 -1.93 -1.36
C ARG A 93 15.74 -3.16 -2.21
N THR A 94 16.73 -3.59 -2.98
CA THR A 94 16.61 -4.71 -3.94
C THR A 94 16.21 -6.00 -3.23
N GLY A 95 16.93 -6.38 -2.17
CA GLY A 95 16.62 -7.56 -1.36
C GLY A 95 15.22 -7.53 -0.74
N PRO A 96 14.86 -6.48 0.04
CA PRO A 96 13.51 -6.26 0.55
C PRO A 96 12.40 -6.37 -0.51
N TYR A 97 12.59 -5.77 -1.70
CA TYR A 97 11.60 -5.85 -2.77
C TYR A 97 11.46 -7.25 -3.35
N ILE A 98 12.56 -7.98 -3.58
CA ILE A 98 12.51 -9.36 -4.06
C ILE A 98 11.75 -10.25 -3.07
N VAL A 99 12.07 -10.16 -1.78
CA VAL A 99 11.42 -11.00 -0.77
C VAL A 99 9.93 -10.65 -0.64
N THR A 100 9.59 -9.36 -0.63
CA THR A 100 8.19 -8.92 -0.62
C THR A 100 7.45 -9.42 -1.85
N LEU A 101 8.10 -9.40 -3.03
CA LEU A 101 7.52 -9.86 -4.28
C LEU A 101 7.19 -11.35 -4.26
N ILE A 102 8.08 -12.18 -3.69
CA ILE A 102 7.84 -13.62 -3.52
C ILE A 102 6.58 -13.87 -2.67
N PHE A 103 6.45 -13.19 -1.54
CA PHE A 103 5.29 -13.36 -0.66
C PHE A 103 3.99 -12.82 -1.26
N TYR A 104 4.05 -11.70 -1.99
CA TYR A 104 2.87 -11.16 -2.70
C TYR A 104 2.44 -12.07 -3.86
N LEU A 105 3.40 -12.64 -4.59
CA LEU A 105 3.11 -13.61 -5.63
C LEU A 105 2.45 -14.87 -5.04
N TRP A 106 2.99 -15.37 -3.93
CA TRP A 106 2.42 -16.51 -3.22
C TRP A 106 0.99 -16.23 -2.73
N LEU A 107 0.76 -15.04 -2.17
CA LEU A 107 -0.57 -14.58 -1.79
C LEU A 107 -1.51 -14.61 -3.00
N TYR A 108 -1.14 -13.98 -4.12
CA TYR A 108 -1.97 -13.90 -5.31
C TYR A 108 -2.32 -15.29 -5.86
N ILE A 109 -1.35 -16.21 -5.94
CA ILE A 109 -1.59 -17.59 -6.39
C ILE A 109 -2.58 -18.32 -5.48
N ASN A 110 -2.53 -18.08 -4.16
CA ASN A 110 -3.42 -18.70 -3.20
C ASN A 110 -4.87 -18.21 -3.35
N ILE A 111 -5.07 -16.90 -3.57
CA ILE A 111 -6.41 -16.30 -3.59
C ILE A 111 -7.09 -16.29 -4.97
N ARG A 112 -6.33 -16.30 -6.08
CA ARG A 112 -6.88 -16.07 -7.44
C ARG A 112 -7.90 -17.10 -7.91
N HIS A 113 -7.87 -18.31 -7.36
CA HIS A 113 -8.81 -19.39 -7.67
C HIS A 113 -9.64 -19.80 -6.45
N ASP A 114 -9.51 -19.11 -5.32
CA ASP A 114 -10.33 -19.38 -4.15
C ASP A 114 -11.71 -18.74 -4.34
N PRO A 115 -12.80 -19.52 -4.46
CA PRO A 115 -14.15 -18.97 -4.61
C PRO A 115 -14.60 -18.15 -3.39
N LYS A 116 -13.91 -18.25 -2.25
CA LYS A 116 -14.20 -17.45 -1.06
C LYS A 116 -13.71 -16.01 -1.17
N VAL A 117 -12.84 -15.71 -2.13
CA VAL A 117 -12.26 -14.38 -2.31
C VAL A 117 -12.90 -13.70 -3.53
N PRO A 118 -13.49 -12.50 -3.36
CA PRO A 118 -14.14 -11.80 -4.45
C PRO A 118 -13.13 -11.33 -5.51
N LEU A 119 -13.60 -11.27 -6.77
CA LEU A 119 -12.82 -10.80 -7.90
C LEU A 119 -12.22 -9.40 -7.67
N VAL A 120 -12.95 -8.51 -6.99
CA VAL A 120 -12.49 -7.16 -6.64
C VAL A 120 -11.20 -7.18 -5.81
N TYR A 121 -11.10 -8.09 -4.84
CA TYR A 121 -9.88 -8.22 -4.04
C TYR A 121 -8.75 -8.87 -4.84
N ASN A 122 -9.06 -9.83 -5.72
CA ASN A 122 -8.08 -10.41 -6.64
C ASN A 122 -7.47 -9.34 -7.58
N ILE A 123 -8.29 -8.44 -8.13
CA ILE A 123 -7.84 -7.30 -8.93
C ILE A 123 -6.94 -6.36 -8.11
N PHE A 124 -7.31 -6.09 -6.86
CA PHE A 124 -6.52 -5.25 -5.97
C PHE A 124 -5.14 -5.83 -5.67
N VAL A 125 -5.06 -7.10 -5.27
CA VAL A 125 -3.79 -7.77 -4.98
C VAL A 125 -2.93 -7.94 -6.24
N PHE A 126 -3.54 -8.23 -7.39
CA PHE A 126 -2.81 -8.34 -8.65
C PHE A 126 -2.23 -6.98 -9.08
N GLY A 127 -2.98 -5.89 -8.93
CA GLY A 127 -2.46 -4.54 -9.19
C GLY A 127 -1.34 -4.14 -8.22
N ALA A 128 -1.43 -4.52 -6.95
CA ALA A 128 -0.34 -4.35 -5.98
C ALA A 128 0.91 -5.15 -6.38
N LEU A 129 0.75 -6.38 -6.89
CA LEU A 129 1.84 -7.22 -7.39
C LEU A 129 2.52 -6.55 -8.60
N ILE A 130 1.76 -6.12 -9.61
CA ILE A 130 2.30 -5.39 -10.77
C ILE A 130 3.01 -4.11 -10.33
N THR A 131 2.41 -3.36 -9.39
CA THR A 131 3.03 -2.15 -8.82
C THR A 131 4.38 -2.50 -8.20
N LEU A 132 4.48 -3.55 -7.40
CA LEU A 132 5.72 -3.96 -6.75
C LEU A 132 6.79 -4.40 -7.76
N VAL A 133 6.40 -5.11 -8.83
CA VAL A 133 7.31 -5.47 -9.94
C VAL A 133 7.85 -4.20 -10.62
N LEU A 134 6.98 -3.25 -10.96
CA LEU A 134 7.38 -2.00 -11.62
C LEU A 134 8.25 -1.13 -10.70
N VAL A 135 7.89 -1.02 -9.42
CA VAL A 135 8.69 -0.32 -8.40
C VAL A 135 10.08 -0.95 -8.32
N PHE A 136 10.16 -2.28 -8.28
CA PHE A 136 11.43 -3.00 -8.24
C PHE A 136 12.28 -2.73 -9.49
N MET A 137 11.71 -2.88 -10.68
CA MET A 137 12.39 -2.64 -11.96
C MET A 137 12.90 -1.20 -12.09
N ILE A 138 12.06 -0.21 -11.76
CA ILE A 138 12.44 1.21 -11.84
C ILE A 138 13.45 1.56 -10.75
N ASN A 139 13.39 0.93 -9.56
CA ASN A 139 14.33 1.16 -8.46
C ASN A 139 15.79 0.86 -8.84
N LEU A 140 16.04 0.01 -9.85
CA LEU A 140 17.37 -0.23 -10.40
C LEU A 140 18.00 1.05 -10.99
N PHE A 141 17.17 1.98 -11.50
CA PHE A 141 17.62 3.21 -12.17
C PHE A 141 17.31 4.50 -11.39
N ILE A 142 16.18 4.56 -10.68
CA ILE A 142 15.68 5.77 -10.00
C ILE A 142 15.09 5.37 -8.64
N LYS A 143 15.37 6.13 -7.58
CA LYS A 143 14.90 5.85 -6.21
C LYS A 143 13.40 6.17 -6.06
N LEU A 144 12.55 5.33 -6.64
CA LEU A 144 11.10 5.50 -6.65
C LEU A 144 10.50 5.38 -5.24
N SER A 145 9.45 6.16 -4.95
CA SER A 145 8.76 6.08 -3.67
C SER A 145 7.67 5.00 -3.71
N ALA A 146 7.91 3.89 -3.00
CA ALA A 146 6.92 2.83 -2.84
C ALA A 146 5.63 3.32 -2.15
N HIS A 147 5.74 4.25 -1.19
CA HIS A 147 4.58 4.86 -0.53
C HIS A 147 3.65 5.58 -1.50
N THR A 148 4.20 6.34 -2.46
CA THR A 148 3.38 7.08 -3.43
C THR A 148 2.86 6.17 -4.54
N ALA A 149 3.60 5.11 -4.89
CA ALA A 149 3.10 4.06 -5.77
C ALA A 149 1.86 3.36 -5.20
N VAL A 150 1.91 2.99 -3.93
CA VAL A 150 0.77 2.38 -3.24
C VAL A 150 -0.43 3.33 -3.16
N MET A 151 -0.22 4.63 -2.90
CA MET A 151 -1.29 5.63 -2.96
C MET A 151 -1.87 5.79 -4.37
N GLY A 152 -1.03 5.76 -5.41
CA GLY A 152 -1.47 5.81 -6.80
C GLY A 152 -2.37 4.64 -7.18
N GLY A 153 -2.02 3.43 -6.73
CA GLY A 153 -2.86 2.24 -6.87
C GLY A 153 -4.19 2.36 -6.12
N LEU A 154 -4.18 2.90 -4.91
CA LEU A 154 -5.41 3.16 -4.14
C LEU A 154 -6.34 4.12 -4.89
N VAL A 155 -5.80 5.25 -5.39
CA VAL A 155 -6.55 6.24 -6.17
C VAL A 155 -7.10 5.63 -7.46
N ALA A 156 -6.32 4.81 -8.17
CA ALA A 156 -6.81 4.11 -9.35
C ALA A 156 -7.97 3.17 -9.00
N MET A 157 -7.84 2.38 -7.94
CA MET A 157 -8.90 1.45 -7.53
C MET A 157 -10.18 2.19 -7.17
N THR A 158 -10.11 3.25 -6.36
CA THR A 158 -11.29 4.04 -5.98
C THR A 158 -11.89 4.77 -7.19
N TRP A 159 -11.08 5.21 -8.13
CA TRP A 159 -11.54 5.81 -9.39
C TRP A 159 -12.23 4.80 -10.30
N ILE A 160 -11.68 3.60 -10.47
CA ILE A 160 -12.30 2.52 -11.24
C ILE A 160 -13.65 2.13 -10.61
N THR A 161 -13.67 1.88 -9.30
CA THR A 161 -14.90 1.54 -8.57
C THR A 161 -15.94 2.65 -8.67
N PHE A 162 -15.53 3.92 -8.58
CA PHE A 162 -16.44 5.05 -8.79
C PHE A 162 -17.04 5.05 -10.20
N ASN A 163 -16.29 4.73 -11.25
CA ASN A 163 -16.83 4.69 -12.61
C ASN A 163 -17.79 3.52 -12.83
N VAL A 164 -17.49 2.35 -12.25
CA VAL A 164 -18.30 1.13 -12.40
C VAL A 164 -19.58 1.17 -11.54
N PHE A 165 -19.48 1.66 -10.30
CA PHE A 165 -20.56 1.62 -9.29
C PHE A 165 -21.03 3.03 -8.88
N SER A 166 -20.96 3.99 -9.81
CA SER A 166 -21.15 5.44 -9.59
C SER A 166 -22.38 5.86 -8.77
N HIS A 167 -23.45 5.06 -8.77
CA HIS A 167 -24.73 5.37 -8.13
C HIS A 167 -24.95 4.59 -6.82
N GLU A 168 -24.07 3.65 -6.47
CA GLU A 168 -24.25 2.84 -5.28
C GLU A 168 -23.76 3.60 -4.04
N GLN A 169 -24.63 3.64 -3.03
CA GLN A 169 -24.28 4.08 -1.68
C GLN A 169 -24.07 2.84 -0.84
N PHE A 170 -23.02 2.84 -0.01
CA PHE A 170 -22.81 1.78 0.95
C PHE A 170 -22.94 2.34 2.36
N SER A 171 -23.53 1.54 3.25
CA SER A 171 -23.65 1.85 4.66
C SER A 171 -22.44 1.30 5.41
N LEU A 172 -21.63 2.17 5.99
CA LEU A 172 -20.61 1.80 6.96
C LEU A 172 -21.21 1.88 8.36
N ASN A 173 -21.17 0.78 9.10
CA ASN A 173 -21.44 0.81 10.53
C ASN A 173 -20.12 1.11 11.25
N ILE A 174 -19.95 2.35 11.70
CA ILE A 174 -18.78 2.74 12.49
C ILE A 174 -19.13 2.58 13.97
N PRO A 175 -18.39 1.76 14.74
CA PRO A 175 -18.62 1.62 16.17
C PRO A 175 -18.60 2.99 16.86
N GLY A 176 -19.72 3.38 17.46
CA GLY A 176 -19.87 4.66 18.19
C GLY A 176 -20.37 5.85 17.38
N GLN A 177 -20.47 5.78 16.05
CA GLN A 177 -21.00 6.87 15.20
C GLN A 177 -22.28 6.49 14.43
N GLY A 178 -22.75 5.25 14.56
CA GLY A 178 -23.96 4.77 13.89
C GLY A 178 -23.74 4.42 12.42
N LEU A 179 -24.84 4.23 11.69
CA LEU A 179 -24.81 3.88 10.28
C LEU A 179 -24.51 5.13 9.44
N THR A 180 -23.30 5.23 8.90
CA THR A 180 -22.90 6.32 8.01
C THR A 180 -23.06 5.87 6.56
N ILE A 181 -23.89 6.57 5.80
CA ILE A 181 -24.05 6.33 4.36
C ILE A 181 -22.93 7.07 3.64
N LEU A 182 -22.05 6.34 2.97
CA LEU A 182 -20.94 6.89 2.21
C LEU A 182 -21.16 6.65 0.71
N SER A 183 -20.80 7.65 -0.10
CA SER A 183 -20.81 7.55 -1.56
C SER A 183 -19.41 7.24 -2.08
N TRP A 184 -19.28 6.49 -3.17
CA TRP A 184 -17.97 6.25 -3.81
C TRP A 184 -17.22 7.53 -4.17
N ARG A 185 -17.94 8.64 -4.44
CA ARG A 185 -17.36 9.96 -4.67
C ARG A 185 -16.59 10.50 -3.45
N SER A 186 -17.11 10.33 -2.23
CA SER A 186 -16.41 10.81 -1.03
C SER A 186 -15.19 9.94 -0.71
N VAL A 187 -15.24 8.64 -1.02
CA VAL A 187 -14.08 7.74 -0.91
C VAL A 187 -12.97 8.17 -1.86
N LEU A 188 -13.29 8.49 -3.12
CA LEU A 188 -12.32 9.01 -4.09
C LEU A 188 -11.63 10.27 -3.58
N ILE A 189 -12.40 11.28 -3.16
CA ILE A 189 -11.86 12.55 -2.65
C ILE A 189 -10.97 12.30 -1.43
N THR A 190 -11.42 11.45 -0.50
CA THR A 190 -10.64 11.08 0.68
C THR A 190 -9.33 10.39 0.29
N SER A 191 -9.35 9.47 -0.67
CA SER A 191 -8.13 8.80 -1.15
C SER A 191 -7.13 9.76 -1.80
N LEU A 192 -7.61 10.77 -2.53
CA LEU A 192 -6.78 11.82 -3.11
C LEU A 192 -6.14 12.70 -2.03
N LEU A 193 -6.90 13.08 -1.00
CA LEU A 193 -6.39 13.87 0.12
C LEU A 193 -5.33 13.11 0.93
N ILE A 194 -5.57 11.84 1.23
CA ILE A 194 -4.59 10.97 1.91
C ILE A 194 -3.35 10.80 1.04
N GLY A 195 -3.51 10.57 -0.27
CA GLY A 195 -2.41 10.54 -1.22
C GLY A 195 -1.58 11.82 -1.15
N GLY A 196 -2.21 12.99 -1.34
CA GLY A 196 -1.54 14.29 -1.23
C GLY A 196 -0.76 14.49 0.07
N LEU A 197 -1.35 14.08 1.20
CA LEU A 197 -0.69 14.12 2.51
C LEU A 197 0.56 13.24 2.54
N VAL A 198 0.46 11.98 2.10
CA VAL A 198 1.59 11.03 2.07
C VAL A 198 2.71 11.54 1.18
N GLY A 199 2.38 12.06 -0.02
CA GLY A 199 3.36 12.67 -0.92
C GLY A 199 4.08 13.86 -0.27
N THR A 200 3.33 14.73 0.41
CA THR A 200 3.89 15.87 1.14
C THR A 200 4.82 15.42 2.26
N CYS A 201 4.45 14.42 3.05
CA CYS A 201 5.32 13.85 4.07
C CYS A 201 6.64 13.31 3.49
N ARG A 202 6.62 12.65 2.33
CA ARG A 202 7.85 12.13 1.69
C ARG A 202 8.80 13.23 1.23
N LEU A 203 8.25 14.31 0.68
CA LEU A 203 9.04 15.47 0.27
C LEU A 203 9.58 16.23 1.49
N TYR A 204 8.75 16.40 2.52
CA TYR A 204 9.13 17.09 3.75
C TYR A 204 10.24 16.36 4.52
N LEU A 205 10.19 15.02 4.58
CA LEU A 205 11.26 14.19 5.14
C LEU A 205 12.53 14.14 4.26
N LYS A 206 12.54 14.81 3.10
CA LYS A 206 13.62 14.78 2.09
C LYS A 206 14.04 13.36 1.70
N ALA A 207 13.12 12.40 1.82
CA ALA A 207 13.38 11.01 1.48
C ALA A 207 13.42 10.78 -0.04
N HIS A 208 12.72 11.64 -0.78
CA HIS A 208 12.52 11.56 -2.23
C HIS A 208 12.43 12.94 -2.88
N THR A 209 12.69 13.00 -4.18
CA THR A 209 12.48 14.20 -5.01
C THR A 209 11.05 14.27 -5.57
N PRO A 210 10.56 15.45 -6.01
CA PRO A 210 9.23 15.56 -6.62
C PRO A 210 9.02 14.61 -7.81
N LYS A 211 10.06 14.44 -8.65
CA LYS A 211 10.01 13.53 -9.80
C LYS A 211 9.77 12.08 -9.37
N GLU A 212 10.45 11.62 -8.32
CA GLU A 212 10.29 10.26 -7.78
C GLU A 212 8.90 10.02 -7.17
N VAL A 213 8.34 11.05 -6.53
CA VAL A 213 7.00 11.02 -5.94
C VAL A 213 5.92 10.91 -7.03
N TYR A 214 5.97 11.78 -8.04
CA TYR A 214 5.02 11.76 -9.15
C TYR A 214 5.11 10.49 -9.99
N LEU A 215 6.33 10.02 -10.26
CA LEU A 215 6.53 8.75 -10.98
C LEU A 215 5.95 7.58 -10.19
N GLY A 216 6.09 7.58 -8.85
CA GLY A 216 5.44 6.58 -8.01
C GLY A 216 3.93 6.56 -8.19
N TYR A 217 3.25 7.70 -8.06
CA TYR A 217 1.79 7.78 -8.29
C TYR A 217 1.36 7.22 -9.64
N LEU A 218 2.07 7.61 -10.70
CA LEU A 218 1.76 7.16 -12.06
C LEU A 218 1.95 5.65 -12.21
N VAL A 219 3.05 5.09 -11.69
CA VAL A 219 3.32 3.65 -11.74
C VAL A 219 2.23 2.86 -11.04
N GLY A 220 1.84 3.26 -9.84
CA GLY A 220 0.77 2.60 -9.10
C GLY A 220 -0.58 2.69 -9.79
N PHE A 221 -0.91 3.85 -10.35
CA PHE A 221 -2.17 4.06 -11.04
C PHE A 221 -2.27 3.17 -12.29
N VAL A 222 -1.23 3.17 -13.13
CA VAL A 222 -1.16 2.37 -14.35
C VAL A 222 -1.19 0.88 -14.03
N ALA A 223 -0.44 0.43 -13.02
CA ALA A 223 -0.43 -0.96 -12.60
C ALA A 223 -1.82 -1.46 -12.17
N GLN A 224 -2.54 -0.68 -11.37
CA GLN A 224 -3.88 -1.04 -10.91
C GLN A 224 -4.89 -1.03 -12.06
N TYR A 225 -4.78 -0.07 -12.98
CA TYR A 225 -5.62 -0.02 -14.17
C TYR A 225 -5.39 -1.21 -15.11
N LEU A 226 -4.13 -1.60 -15.31
CA LEU A 226 -3.77 -2.80 -16.09
C LEU A 226 -4.32 -4.07 -15.45
N ALA A 227 -4.21 -4.20 -14.12
CA ALA A 227 -4.77 -5.35 -13.40
C ALA A 227 -6.28 -5.46 -13.60
N PHE A 228 -7.00 -4.34 -13.53
CA PHE A 228 -8.42 -4.31 -13.80
C PHE A 228 -8.72 -4.77 -15.24
N LYS A 229 -8.04 -4.22 -16.25
CA LYS A 229 -8.23 -4.58 -17.66
C LYS A 229 -7.93 -6.03 -18.02
N ILE A 230 -7.06 -6.70 -17.27
CA ILE A 230 -6.69 -8.10 -17.51
C ILE A 230 -7.71 -9.07 -16.90
N LEU A 231 -8.32 -8.70 -15.77
CA LEU A 231 -9.16 -9.59 -14.97
C LEU A 231 -10.67 -9.29 -15.07
N PHE A 232 -11.04 -8.13 -15.62
CA PHE A 232 -12.43 -7.67 -15.82
C PHE A 232 -12.63 -7.21 -17.26
#